data_AF-A0A1G3RRG7-F1
#
_entry.id   AF-A0A1G3RRG7-F1
#
_cell.length_a   1.000
_cell.length_b   1.000
_cell.length_c   1.000
_cell.angle_alpha   90.00
_cell.angle_beta   90.00
_cell.angle_gamma   90.00
#
_symmetry.space_group_name_H-M   'P 1'
#
loop_
_entity.id
_entity.type
_entity.pdbx_description
1 polymer ?
#
loop_
_entity_poly.entity_id
_entity_poly.type
_entity_poly.pdbx_seq_one_letter_code
_entity_poly.pdbx_strand_id
1 'polypeptide(L)' 'MDKRLIAPAIFGALAILFGAAYASVFLILPIPLFFKLIVAAGILTVAGAMIHVIIQRKKELKEEDKDDLGKY' A
#
# COMPACT_ATOMS: atom_id res chain seq x y z
N MET A 1 2.16 3.91 17.08
CA MET A 1 1.49 3.13 16.00
C MET A 1 0.97 1.85 16.64
N ASP A 2 -0.28 1.47 16.40
CA ASP A 2 -0.82 0.22 16.93
C ASP A 2 0.05 -0.96 16.43
N LYS A 3 0.42 -1.89 17.32
CA LYS A 3 1.24 -3.05 16.98
C LYS A 3 0.58 -3.88 15.87
N ARG A 4 -0.75 -3.91 15.84
CA ARG A 4 -1.58 -4.59 14.83
C ARG A 4 -1.46 -3.95 13.44
N LEU A 5 -0.95 -2.72 13.33
CA LEU A 5 -0.68 -2.03 12.05
C LEU A 5 0.75 -2.20 11.56
N ILE A 6 1.68 -2.68 12.39
CA ILE A 6 3.11 -2.80 12.00
C ILE A 6 3.29 -3.75 10.83
N ALA A 7 2.70 -4.95 10.92
CA ALA A 7 2.77 -5.94 9.84
C ALA A 7 2.19 -5.40 8.51
N PRO A 8 0.93 -4.94 8.44
CA PRO A 8 0.37 -4.43 7.18
C PRO A 8 1.11 -3.19 6.65
N ALA A 9 1.63 -2.32 7.53
CA ALA A 9 2.44 -1.18 7.10
C ALA A 9 3.78 -1.59 6.50
N ILE A 10 4.49 -2.56 7.11
CA ILE A 10 5.77 -3.08 6.60
C ILE A 10 5.56 -3.78 5.26
N PHE A 11 4.59 -4.69 5.17
CA PHE A 11 4.31 -5.39 3.91
C PHE A 11 3.79 -4.44 2.83
N GLY A 12 3.00 -3.43 3.19
CA GLY A 12 2.59 -2.36 2.28
C GLY A 12 3.76 -1.54 1.76
N ALA A 13 4.68 -1.13 2.64
CA ALA A 13 5.88 -0.41 2.25
C ALA A 13 6.80 -1.26 1.35
N LEU A 14 7.00 -2.54 1.69
CA LEU A 14 7.77 -3.47 0.87
C LEU A 14 7.12 -3.66 -0.51
N ALA A 15 5.80 -3.87 -0.58
CA ALA A 15 5.11 -4.01 -1.86
C ALA A 15 5.26 -2.77 -2.75
N ILE A 16 5.14 -1.57 -2.17
CA ILE A 16 5.35 -0.31 -2.88
C ILE A 16 6.80 -0.17 -3.35
N LEU A 17 7.79 -0.51 -2.51
CA LEU A 17 9.21 -0.49 -2.86
C LEU A 17 9.53 -1.47 -3.98
N PHE A 18 9.03 -2.70 -3.91
CA PHE A 18 9.20 -3.71 -4.96
C PHE A 18 8.53 -3.27 -6.26
N GLY A 19 7.33 -2.70 -6.18
CA GLY A 19 6.65 -2.12 -7.34
C GLY A 19 7.46 -0.98 -7.96
N ALA A 20 7.98 -0.05 -7.16
CA ALA A 20 8.82 1.05 -7.63
C ALA A 20 10.14 0.56 -8.25
N ALA A 21 10.78 -0.45 -7.65
CA ALA A 21 11.97 -1.10 -8.21
C ALA A 21 11.65 -1.79 -9.54
N TYR A 22 10.48 -2.43 -9.67
CA TYR A 22 10.04 -2.99 -10.94
C TYR A 22 9.81 -1.89 -12.00
N ALA A 23 9.14 -0.79 -11.65
CA ALA A 23 8.98 0.37 -12.55
C ALA A 23 10.30 0.94 -13.04
N SER A 24 11.33 1.00 -12.18
CA SER A 24 12.60 1.61 -12.55
C SER A 24 13.32 0.86 -13.68
N VAL A 25 13.11 -0.46 -13.80
CA VAL A 25 13.61 -1.27 -14.93
C VAL A 25 13.06 -0.75 -16.25
N PHE A 26 11.79 -0.32 -16.30
CA PHE A 26 11.16 0.22 -17.50
C PHE A 26 11.71 1.60 -17.91
N LEU A 27 12.39 2.31 -17.00
CA LEU A 27 13.04 3.59 -17.35
C LEU A 27 14.26 3.36 -18.24
N ILE A 28 15.01 2.29 -18.01
CA ILE A 28 16.26 1.97 -18.71
C ILE A 28 15.99 1.31 -20.07
N LEU A 29 14.88 0.58 -20.20
CA LEU A 29 14.54 -0.09 -21.46
C LEU A 29 14.08 0.92 -22.53
N PRO A 30 14.45 0.70 -23.82
CA PRO A 30 14.05 1.53 -24.95
C PRO A 30 12.61 1.22 -25.42
N ILE A 31 11.66 1.27 -24.49
CA ILE A 31 10.24 1.02 -24.73
C ILE A 31 9.50 2.35 -25.00
N PRO A 32 8.46 2.35 -25.85
CA PRO A 32 7.65 3.54 -26.08
C PRO A 32 7.05 4.12 -24.80
N LEU A 33 6.98 5.46 -24.72
CA LEU A 33 6.49 6.19 -23.54
C LEU A 33 5.10 5.72 -23.09
N PHE A 34 4.23 5.37 -24.03
CA PHE A 34 2.89 4.86 -23.76
C PHE A 34 2.89 3.64 -22.81
N PHE A 35 3.77 2.66 -23.05
CA PHE A 35 3.87 1.48 -22.18
C PHE A 35 4.44 1.82 -20.81
N LYS A 36 5.38 2.77 -20.72
CA LYS A 36 5.91 3.25 -19.43
C LYS A 36 4.81 3.88 -18.58
N LEU A 37 3.92 4.67 -19.20
CA LEU A 37 2.79 5.29 -18.51
C LEU A 37 1.78 4.26 -18.00
N ILE A 38 1.50 3.20 -18.76
CA ILE A 38 0.61 2.12 -18.32
C ILE A 38 1.19 1.41 -17.09
N VAL A 39 2.47 1.06 -17.11
CA VAL A 39 3.12 0.39 -15.97
C VAL A 39 3.14 1.30 -14.74
N ALA A 40 3.47 2.59 -14.93
CA ALA A 40 3.45 3.56 -13.84
C ALA A 40 2.04 3.73 -13.25
N ALA A 41 1.00 3.83 -14.07
CA ALA A 41 -0.38 3.92 -13.63
C ALA A 41 -0.82 2.66 -12.86
N GLY A 42 -0.42 1.47 -13.32
CA GLY A 42 -0.70 0.21 -12.63
C GLY A 42 -0.09 0.16 -11.23
N ILE A 43 1.19 0.53 -11.11
CA ILE A 43 1.90 0.54 -9.82
C ILE A 43 1.33 1.59 -8.88
N LEU A 44 0.98 2.78 -9.39
CA LEU A 44 0.30 3.81 -8.58
C LEU A 44 -1.06 3.33 -8.08
N THR A 45 -1.82 2.61 -8.90
CA THR A 45 -3.12 2.04 -8.51
C THR A 45 -2.95 1.03 -7.37
N VAL A 46 -1.96 0.13 -7.48
CA VAL A 46 -1.65 -0.83 -6.42
C VAL A 46 -1.17 -0.13 -5.16
N ALA A 47 -0.30 0.88 -5.27
CA ALA A 47 0.17 1.65 -4.12
C ALA A 47 -0.97 2.39 -3.41
N GLY A 48 -1.87 3.00 -4.18
CA GLY A 48 -3.07 3.65 -3.65
C GLY A 48 -4.00 2.67 -2.92
N ALA A 49 -4.22 1.49 -3.49
CA ALA A 49 -5.00 0.43 -2.86
C ALA A 49 -4.36 -0.05 -1.55
N MET A 50 -3.04 -0.24 -1.51
CA MET A 50 -2.32 -0.62 -0.29
C MET A 50 -2.46 0.43 0.81
N ILE A 51 -2.33 1.71 0.46
CA ILE A 51 -2.53 2.82 1.40
C ILE A 51 -3.97 2.82 1.92
N HIS A 52 -4.96 2.61 1.04
CA HIS A 52 -6.36 2.57 1.42
C HIS A 52 -6.64 1.45 2.43
N VAL A 53 -6.13 0.24 2.19
CA VAL A 53 -6.28 -0.91 3.10
C VAL A 53 -5.66 -0.62 4.46
N ILE A 54 -4.48 -0.01 4.53
CA ILE A 54 -3.84 0.36 5.81
C ILE A 54 -4.69 1.39 6.57
N ILE A 55 -5.25 2.38 5.85
CA ILE A 55 -6.13 3.40 6.45
C ILE A 55 -7.42 2.75 6.96
N GLN A 56 -8.04 1.86 6.18
CA GLN A 56 -9.23 1.14 6.59
C GLN A 56 -8.96 0.29 7.83
N ARG A 57 -7.85 -0.47 7.85
CA ARG A 57 -7.49 -1.28 9.02
C ARG A 57 -7.26 -0.42 10.26
N LYS A 58 -6.67 0.77 10.11
CA LYS A 58 -6.52 1.72 11.21
C LYS A 58 -7.87 2.21 11.75
N LYS A 59 -8.89 2.37 10.90
CA LYS A 59 -10.25 2.73 11.33
C LYS A 59 -10.91 1.57 12.07
N GLU A 60 -10.85 0.35 11.51
CA GLU A 60 -11.40 -0.86 12.12
C GLU A 60 -10.84 -1.10 13.53
N LEU A 61 -9.52 -1.04 13.69
CA LEU A 61 -8.88 -1.22 15.00
C LEU A 61 -9.32 -0.17 16.02
N LYS A 62 -9.53 1.08 15.57
CA LYS A 62 -10.01 2.16 16.43
C LYS A 62 -11.48 1.99 16.82
N GLU A 63 -12.29 1.37 15.97
CA GLU A 63 -13.69 1.03 16.29
C GLU A 63 -13.76 -0.17 17.22
N GLU A 64 -12.92 -1.19 17.00
CA GLU A 64 -12.75 -2.34 17.88
C GLU A 64 -12.36 -1.89 19.30
N ASP A 65 -11.36 -1.02 19.45
CA ASP A 65 -10.94 -0.47 20.75
C ASP A 65 -12.02 0.39 21.43
N LYS A 66 -12.94 0.97 20.67
CA LYS A 66 -14.07 1.75 21.23
C LYS A 66 -15.22 0.86 21.67
N ASP A 67 -15.46 -0.24 20.97
CA ASP A 67 -16.51 -1.22 21.30
C ASP A 67 -16.08 -2.13 22.47
N ASP A 68 -14.77 -2.32 22.66
CA ASP A 68 -14.20 -3.12 23.75
C ASP A 68 -14.25 -2.41 25.13
N LEU A 69 -14.66 -1.12 25.19
CA LEU A 69 -14.98 -0.43 26.45
C LEU A 69 -16.31 -0.88 27.08
N GLY A 70 -17.05 -1.79 26.41
CA GLY A 70 -18.37 -2.28 26.82
C GLY A 70 -18.39 -3.69 27.42
N LYS A 71 -17.24 -4.37 27.59
CA LYS A 71 -17.21 -5.66 28.29
C LYS A 71 -16.37 -5.59 29.56
N TYR A 72 -17.10 -5.29 30.64
CA TYR A 72 -16.76 -5.25 32.08
C TYR A 72 -16.30 -3.90 32.62
#